data_AF-R5DUU9-F1
#
_entry.id   AF-R5DUU9-F1
#
_cell.length_a   1.000
_cell.length_b   1.000
_cell.length_c   1.000
_cell.angle_alpha   90.00
_cell.angle_beta   90.00
_cell.angle_gamma   90.00
#
_symmetry.space_group_name_H-M   'P 1'
#
loop_
_entity.id
_entity.type
_entity.pdbx_description
1 polymer ?
#
loop_
_entity_poly.entity_id
_entity_poly.type
_entity_poly.pdbx_seq_one_letter_code
_entity_poly.pdbx_strand_id
1 'polypeptide(L)'
;MVDKKIVRDVTNIIEGLGRNENPETISILEDVGTNSKIDAIREMTSRALVKKNMHDSLNIVISNKGKGINDMSTVVAMSTINELLSLNDKAEAIRILEDTVENHSDEEVRDNARSVKALMALS
;
A
#
# COMPACT_ATOMS: atom_id res chain seq x y z
N MET A 1 -20.72 -12.69 12.57
CA MET A 1 -19.38 -13.29 12.72
C MET A 1 -18.90 -13.66 11.32
N VAL A 2 -17.78 -13.11 10.84
CA VAL A 2 -17.27 -13.46 9.49
C VAL A 2 -16.69 -14.87 9.54
N ASP A 3 -17.01 -15.69 8.54
CA ASP A 3 -16.52 -17.06 8.44
C ASP A 3 -15.00 -17.09 8.28
N LYS A 4 -14.30 -17.82 9.16
CA LYS A 4 -12.83 -17.98 9.13
C LYS A 4 -12.33 -18.54 7.80
N LYS A 5 -13.12 -19.39 7.13
CA LYS A 5 -12.79 -19.92 5.80
C LYS A 5 -12.80 -18.80 4.77
N ILE A 6 -13.81 -17.93 4.79
CA ILE A 6 -13.91 -16.80 3.86
C ILE A 6 -12.72 -15.87 4.01
N VAL A 7 -12.35 -15.52 5.26
CA VAL A 7 -11.17 -14.67 5.51
C VAL A 7 -9.90 -15.29 4.92
N ARG A 8 -9.67 -16.59 5.18
CA ARG A 8 -8.52 -17.32 4.63
C ARG A 8 -8.52 -17.37 3.10
N ASP A 9 -9.68 -17.62 2.50
CA ASP A 9 -9.79 -17.72 1.04
C ASP A 9 -9.51 -16.34 0.39
N VAL A 10 -10.03 -15.25 0.97
CA VAL A 10 -9.71 -13.88 0.54
C VAL A 10 -8.23 -13.56 0.72
N THR A 11 -7.63 -13.94 1.85
CA THR A 11 -6.19 -13.82 2.09
C THR A 11 -5.38 -14.47 0.97
N ASN A 12 -5.69 -15.72 0.64
CA ASN A 12 -4.97 -16.47 -0.38
C ASN A 12 -5.10 -15.83 -1.77
N ILE A 13 -6.27 -15.27 -2.08
CA ILE A 13 -6.50 -14.56 -3.35
C ILE A 13 -5.63 -13.30 -3.42
N ILE A 14 -5.64 -12.47 -2.38
CA ILE A 14 -4.83 -11.24 -2.33
C ILE A 14 -3.34 -11.57 -2.46
N GLU A 15 -2.84 -12.58 -1.73
CA GLU A 15 -1.44 -13.00 -1.83
C GLU A 15 -1.10 -13.55 -3.22
N GLY A 16 -2.00 -14.33 -3.83
CA GLY A 16 -1.83 -14.84 -5.19
C GLY A 16 -1.75 -13.71 -6.22
N LEU A 17 -2.65 -12.73 -6.14
CA LEU A 17 -2.64 -11.56 -7.01
C LEU A 17 -1.38 -10.69 -6.82
N GLY A 18 -0.93 -10.53 -5.57
CA GLY A 18 0.29 -9.77 -5.25
C GLY A 18 1.54 -10.39 -5.90
N ARG A 19 1.65 -11.72 -5.92
CA ARG A 19 2.78 -12.45 -6.51
C ARG A 19 2.71 -12.60 -8.03
N ASN A 20 1.54 -12.46 -8.64
CA ASN A 20 1.35 -12.66 -10.06
C ASN A 20 1.99 -11.52 -10.86
N GLU A 21 2.85 -11.80 -11.85
CA GLU A 21 3.57 -10.75 -12.61
C GLU A 21 2.69 -9.93 -13.56
N ASN A 22 1.44 -10.33 -13.82
CA ASN A 22 0.53 -9.58 -14.67
C ASN A 22 0.19 -8.21 -14.03
N PRO A 23 0.49 -7.07 -14.68
CA PRO A 23 0.17 -5.75 -14.16
C PRO A 23 -1.33 -5.52 -13.94
N GLU A 24 -2.21 -6.22 -14.64
CA GLU A 24 -3.66 -6.14 -14.42
C GLU A 24 -4.08 -6.57 -13.01
N THR A 25 -3.26 -7.35 -12.28
CA THR A 25 -3.60 -7.69 -10.89
C THR A 25 -3.51 -6.49 -9.95
N ILE A 26 -2.80 -5.42 -10.34
CA ILE A 26 -2.72 -4.17 -9.59
C ILE A 26 -4.10 -3.50 -9.55
N SER A 27 -4.78 -3.36 -10.69
CA SER A 27 -6.10 -2.73 -10.73
C SER A 27 -7.14 -3.54 -9.96
N ILE A 28 -7.08 -4.87 -10.02
CA ILE A 28 -7.95 -5.74 -9.21
C ILE A 28 -7.69 -5.51 -7.71
N LEU A 29 -6.42 -5.54 -7.28
CA LEU A 29 -6.05 -5.26 -5.89
C LEU A 29 -6.50 -3.86 -5.47
N GLU A 30 -6.42 -2.87 -6.35
CA GLU A 30 -6.91 -1.53 -6.07
C GLU A 30 -8.44 -1.51 -5.86
N ASP A 31 -9.18 -1.99 -6.86
CA ASP A 31 -10.63 -1.90 -6.97
C ASP A 31 -11.37 -2.64 -5.87
N VAL A 32 -10.96 -3.87 -5.57
CA VAL A 32 -11.65 -4.70 -4.56
C VAL A 32 -10.90 -4.81 -3.24
N GLY A 33 -9.60 -4.53 -3.22
CA GLY A 33 -8.75 -4.63 -2.04
C GLY A 33 -8.63 -3.29 -1.31
N THR A 34 -7.92 -2.33 -1.89
CA THR A 34 -7.65 -1.04 -1.22
C THR A 34 -8.89 -0.16 -1.09
N ASN A 35 -9.90 -0.31 -1.94
CA ASN A 35 -11.18 0.38 -1.81
C ASN A 35 -12.18 -0.36 -0.88
N SER A 36 -11.76 -1.45 -0.23
CA SER A 36 -12.66 -2.26 0.61
C SER A 36 -13.13 -1.52 1.86
N LYS A 37 -14.39 -1.75 2.24
CA LYS A 37 -14.94 -1.27 3.53
C LYS A 37 -14.36 -2.01 4.75
N ILE A 38 -13.60 -3.07 4.55
CA ILE A 38 -13.04 -3.91 5.60
C ILE A 38 -11.56 -3.58 5.76
N ASP A 39 -11.18 -3.01 6.90
CA ASP A 39 -9.81 -2.61 7.22
C ASP A 39 -8.81 -3.76 7.04
N ALA A 40 -9.15 -4.97 7.48
CA ALA A 40 -8.29 -6.15 7.31
C ALA A 40 -8.03 -6.47 5.83
N ILE A 41 -9.01 -6.26 4.93
CA ILE A 41 -8.79 -6.47 3.49
C ILE A 41 -7.86 -5.37 2.95
N ARG A 42 -8.08 -4.11 3.33
CA ARG A 42 -7.21 -3.00 2.91
C ARG A 42 -5.78 -3.21 3.40
N GLU A 43 -5.58 -3.59 4.67
CA GLU A 43 -4.28 -3.89 5.26
C GLU A 43 -3.53 -4.94 4.44
N MET A 44 -4.16 -6.10 4.22
CA MET A 44 -3.56 -7.20 3.48
C MET A 44 -3.23 -6.84 2.04
N THR A 45 -4.12 -6.08 1.40
CA THR A 45 -3.95 -5.62 0.03
C THR A 45 -2.82 -4.60 -0.08
N SER A 46 -2.75 -3.60 0.80
CA SER A 46 -1.68 -2.61 0.82
C SER A 46 -0.32 -3.27 0.95
N ARG A 47 -0.18 -4.26 1.85
CA ARG A 47 1.08 -5.02 1.95
C ARG A 47 1.40 -5.82 0.69
N ALA A 48 0.39 -6.42 0.04
CA ALA A 48 0.59 -7.15 -1.21
C ALA A 48 1.07 -6.23 -2.34
N LEU A 49 0.49 -5.02 -2.43
CA LEU A 49 0.90 -4.00 -3.39
C LEU A 49 2.32 -3.49 -3.11
N VAL A 50 2.69 -3.28 -1.84
CA VAL A 50 4.07 -2.93 -1.48
C VAL A 50 5.04 -4.03 -1.90
N LYS A 51 4.78 -5.30 -1.54
CA LYS A 51 5.65 -6.45 -1.88
C LYS A 51 5.83 -6.64 -3.37
N LYS A 52 4.83 -6.26 -4.16
CA LYS A 52 4.90 -6.31 -5.62
C LYS A 52 6.00 -5.39 -6.18
N ASN A 53 6.30 -4.30 -5.48
CA ASN A 53 7.39 -3.36 -5.76
C ASN A 53 7.43 -2.86 -7.21
N MET A 54 6.26 -2.69 -7.82
CA MET A 54 6.09 -2.08 -9.14
C MET A 54 5.65 -0.62 -8.97
N HIS A 55 6.03 0.25 -9.91
CA HIS A 55 5.72 1.68 -9.86
C HIS A 55 4.23 1.95 -9.57
N ASP A 56 3.33 1.45 -10.43
CA ASP A 56 1.88 1.68 -10.30
C ASP A 56 1.32 1.15 -8.96
N SER A 57 1.85 0.00 -8.51
CA SER A 57 1.45 -0.64 -7.26
C SER A 57 1.84 0.20 -6.04
N LEU A 58 3.06 0.75 -6.04
CA LEU A 58 3.57 1.62 -4.99
C LEU A 58 2.85 2.98 -5.00
N ASN A 59 2.59 3.53 -6.19
CA ASN A 59 1.88 4.80 -6.34
C ASN A 59 0.50 4.76 -5.68
N ILE A 60 -0.22 3.65 -5.80
CA ILE A 60 -1.53 3.46 -5.15
C ILE A 60 -1.44 3.59 -3.62
N VAL A 61 -0.40 3.04 -3.00
CA VAL A 61 -0.30 2.96 -1.53
C VAL A 61 0.49 4.13 -0.92
N ILE A 62 1.17 4.93 -1.74
CA ILE A 62 1.96 6.09 -1.30
C ILE A 62 1.21 7.40 -1.54
N SER A 63 0.64 7.58 -2.73
CA SER A 63 0.22 8.90 -3.21
C SER A 63 -1.30 9.10 -3.18
N ASN A 64 -2.09 8.02 -3.08
CA ASN A 64 -3.54 8.15 -3.07
C ASN A 64 -4.09 8.39 -1.66
N LYS A 65 -4.90 9.45 -1.53
CA LYS A 65 -5.63 9.74 -0.29
C LYS A 65 -6.60 8.60 0.06
N GLY A 66 -6.64 8.24 1.34
CA GLY A 66 -7.52 7.18 1.85
C GLY A 66 -7.00 5.76 1.61
N LYS A 67 -5.78 5.59 1.12
CA LYS A 67 -5.16 4.29 0.85
C LYS A 67 -3.75 4.21 1.43
N GLY A 68 -3.29 2.99 1.71
CA GLY A 68 -1.91 2.73 2.10
C GLY A 68 -1.46 3.62 3.27
N ILE A 69 -0.40 4.40 3.09
CA ILE A 69 0.13 5.31 4.13
C ILE A 69 -0.83 6.45 4.47
N ASN A 70 -1.80 6.74 3.60
CA ASN A 70 -2.83 7.76 3.76
C ASN A 70 -4.21 7.16 4.11
N ASP A 71 -4.27 5.90 4.55
CA ASP A 71 -5.53 5.26 4.95
C ASP A 71 -6.11 5.92 6.21
N MET A 72 -7.45 6.01 6.28
CA MET A 72 -8.14 6.54 7.46
C MET A 72 -7.96 5.64 8.69
N SER A 73 -7.68 4.35 8.48
CA SER A 73 -7.37 3.40 9.54
C SER A 73 -5.88 3.42 9.85
N THR A 74 -5.55 3.80 11.08
CA THR A 74 -4.15 3.84 11.56
C THR A 74 -3.46 2.48 11.49
N VAL A 75 -4.22 1.39 11.64
CA VAL A 75 -3.70 0.02 11.51
C VAL A 75 -3.26 -0.28 10.09
N VAL A 76 -4.06 0.13 9.09
CA VAL A 76 -3.72 -0.05 7.67
C VAL A 76 -2.52 0.81 7.30
N ALA A 77 -2.52 2.08 7.72
CA ALA A 77 -1.43 3.01 7.46
C ALA A 77 -0.10 2.51 8.03
N MET A 78 -0.06 2.15 9.32
CA MET A 78 1.16 1.65 9.97
C MET A 78 1.64 0.33 9.38
N SER A 79 0.73 -0.58 9.01
CA SER A 79 1.11 -1.84 8.36
C SER A 79 1.73 -1.59 6.98
N THR A 80 1.21 -0.62 6.23
CA THR A 80 1.78 -0.22 4.94
C THR A 80 3.17 0.40 5.10
N ILE A 81 3.33 1.29 6.09
CA ILE A 81 4.63 1.91 6.40
C ILE A 81 5.67 0.85 6.78
N ASN A 82 5.32 -0.07 7.68
CA ASN A 82 6.23 -1.14 8.09
C ASN A 82 6.65 -2.04 6.91
N GLU A 83 5.72 -2.34 6.01
CA GLU A 83 6.02 -3.13 4.82
C GLU A 83 6.95 -2.38 3.87
N LEU A 84 6.75 -1.06 3.66
CA LEU A 84 7.64 -0.21 2.86
C LEU A 84 9.06 -0.17 3.45
N LEU A 85 9.18 -0.05 4.77
CA LEU A 85 10.46 -0.04 5.48
C LEU A 85 11.20 -1.38 5.35
N SER A 86 10.47 -2.48 5.17
CA SER A 86 11.04 -3.83 4.99
C SER A 86 11.39 -4.21 3.55
N LEU A 87 11.15 -3.32 2.57
CA LEU A 87 11.52 -3.59 1.19
C LEU A 87 13.04 -3.78 1.05
N ASN A 88 13.44 -4.80 0.29
CA ASN A 88 14.85 -5.04 -0.04
C ASN A 88 15.39 -3.94 -0.98
N ASP A 89 14.59 -3.56 -1.98
CA ASP A 89 14.87 -2.44 -2.87
C ASP A 89 13.83 -1.35 -2.63
N LYS A 90 14.32 -0.24 -2.07
CA LYS A 90 13.53 0.94 -1.69
C LYS A 90 13.56 2.05 -2.74
N ALA A 91 14.32 1.90 -3.83
CA ALA A 91 14.61 3.00 -4.75
C ALA A 91 13.36 3.56 -5.42
N GLU A 92 12.44 2.69 -5.83
CA GLU A 92 11.17 3.11 -6.46
C GLU A 92 10.25 3.83 -5.47
N ALA A 93 10.09 3.25 -4.28
CA ALA A 93 9.26 3.83 -3.22
C ALA A 93 9.78 5.22 -2.80
N ILE A 94 11.10 5.38 -2.64
CA ILE A 94 11.72 6.69 -2.33
C ILE A 94 11.45 7.70 -3.42
N ARG A 95 11.54 7.31 -4.71
CA ARG A 95 11.25 8.21 -5.84
C ARG A 95 9.80 8.68 -5.85
N ILE A 96 8.86 7.77 -5.60
CA ILE A 96 7.43 8.12 -5.53
C ILE A 96 7.15 9.00 -4.31
N LEU A 97 7.77 8.73 -3.15
CA LEU A 97 7.66 9.60 -1.98
C LEU A 97 8.20 11.01 -2.26
N GLU A 98 9.33 11.11 -2.98
CA GLU A 98 9.90 12.39 -3.43
C GLU A 98 8.94 13.17 -4.32
N ASP A 99 8.46 12.53 -5.38
CA ASP A 99 7.49 13.14 -6.30
C ASP A 99 6.21 13.57 -5.56
N THR A 100 5.72 12.72 -4.65
CA THR A 100 4.53 13.02 -3.84
C THR A 100 4.76 14.25 -2.96
N VAL A 101 5.92 14.36 -2.31
CA VAL A 101 6.25 15.52 -1.45
C VAL A 101 6.35 16.82 -2.25
N GLU A 102 6.85 16.75 -3.48
CA GLU A 102 7.06 17.94 -4.33
C GLU A 102 5.80 18.37 -5.08
N ASN A 103 5.02 17.42 -5.58
CA ASN A 103 4.02 17.66 -6.63
C ASN A 103 2.57 17.36 -6.21
N HIS A 104 2.33 16.62 -5.11
CA HIS A 104 0.95 16.26 -4.73
C HIS A 104 0.16 17.49 -4.26
N SER A 105 -1.09 17.63 -4.68
CA SER A 105 -1.93 18.80 -4.38
C SER A 105 -2.44 18.85 -2.94
N ASP A 106 -2.73 17.68 -2.35
CA ASP A 106 -3.18 17.55 -0.96
C ASP A 106 -2.02 17.61 0.04
N GLU A 107 -2.09 18.51 1.02
CA GLU A 107 -1.06 18.74 2.04
C GLU A 107 -0.87 17.57 3.01
N GLU A 108 -1.96 16.91 3.40
CA GLU A 108 -1.91 15.76 4.32
C GLU A 108 -1.15 14.60 3.68
N VAL A 109 -1.38 14.37 2.38
CA VAL A 109 -0.65 13.35 1.61
C VAL A 109 0.84 13.71 1.51
N ARG A 110 1.18 14.99 1.26
CA ARG A 110 2.59 15.44 1.24
C ARG A 110 3.27 15.23 2.59
N ASP A 111 2.58 15.51 3.70
CA ASP A 111 3.14 15.39 5.04
C ASP A 111 3.35 13.93 5.47
N ASN A 112 2.42 13.05 5.14
CA ASN A 112 2.58 11.61 5.33
C ASN A 112 3.75 11.08 4.50
N ALA A 113 3.83 11.45 3.22
CA ALA A 113 4.94 11.06 2.35
C ALA A 113 6.29 11.57 2.89
N ARG A 114 6.36 12.81 3.37
CA ARG A 114 7.57 13.36 3.98
C ARG A 114 8.00 12.58 5.23
N SER A 115 7.03 12.22 6.08
CA SER A 115 7.28 11.46 7.30
C SER A 115 7.79 10.05 6.99
N VAL A 116 7.16 9.35 6.04
CA VAL A 116 7.57 8.00 5.62
C VAL A 116 8.94 8.04 4.93
N LYS A 117 9.19 9.03 4.07
CA LYS A 117 10.52 9.23 3.44
C LYS A 117 11.61 9.37 4.49
N ALA A 118 11.37 10.18 5.53
CA ALA A 118 12.33 10.36 6.62
C ALA A 118 12.59 9.05 7.38
N LEU A 119 11.55 8.26 7.66
CA LEU A 119 11.69 6.94 8.27
C LEU A 119 12.49 5.97 7.39
N MET A 120 12.23 5.96 6.08
CA MET A 120 12.92 5.09 5.13
C MET A 120 14.42 5.37 5.05
N ALA A 121 14.83 6.65 5.12
CA ALA A 121 16.24 7.04 5.12
C ALA A 121 17.02 6.54 6.36
N LEU A 122 16.33 6.11 7.42
CA LEU A 122 16.92 5.60 8.66
C LEU A 122 16.90 4.07 8.75
N SER A 123 16.30 3.38 7.77
CA SER A 123 15.97 1.94 7.81
C SER A 123 16.74 1.08 6.82
#